data_AF-A0A2V7CXQ0-F1
#
_entry.id   AF-A0A2V7CXQ0-F1
#
_cell.length_a   1.000
_cell.length_b   1.000
_cell.length_c   1.000
_cell.angle_alpha   90.00
_cell.angle_beta   90.00
_cell.angle_gamma   90.00
#
_symmetry.space_group_name_H-M   'P 1'
#
loop_
_entity.id
_entity.type
_entity.pdbx_description
1 polymer ?
#
loop_
_entity_poly.entity_id
_entity_poly.type
_entity_poly.pdbx_seq_one_letter_code
_entity_poly.pdbx_strand_id
1 'polypeptide(L)'
;MAETRGVTVIDTRLAEGLQGYGGPSVGDAIKVNASTPMPDMMRQIKAKVDYPRIKIGMLIIAAHGYAERGADGVTHDGFGMQLCREDLDMNSVHYFRALEGQFESRDLGLTLVGCGVARQERVKTRDGIKMGFGESLCTAIARLTLTGVVASTDLQQGFSGTVRRRVGASIEDTPVFDPGSWEGAVYIFTPDGAKKKAPPGLLARLVKGSP
;
A
#
# COMPACT_ATOMS: atom_id res chain seq x y z
N MET A 1 19.26 -2.23 19.42
CA MET A 1 18.37 -1.75 18.34
C MET A 1 17.17 -2.70 18.31
N ALA A 2 15.95 -2.20 18.11
CA ALA A 2 14.78 -3.06 17.96
C ALA A 2 14.89 -3.86 16.67
N GLU A 3 14.40 -5.11 16.66
CA GLU A 3 14.28 -5.89 15.43
C GLU A 3 13.25 -5.24 14.52
N THR A 4 13.46 -5.30 13.20
CA THR A 4 12.55 -4.73 12.21
C THR A 4 11.95 -5.81 11.34
N ARG A 5 10.66 -5.71 11.03
CA ARG A 5 9.99 -6.62 10.09
C ARG A 5 9.34 -5.87 8.95
N GLY A 6 9.47 -6.45 7.75
CA GLY A 6 8.65 -6.09 6.61
C GLY A 6 7.27 -6.73 6.75
N VAL A 7 6.21 -5.96 6.50
CA VAL A 7 4.83 -6.44 6.48
C VAL A 7 4.23 -6.10 5.13
N THR A 8 3.54 -7.07 4.53
CA THR A 8 2.84 -6.88 3.26
C THR A 8 1.37 -7.21 3.43
N VAL A 9 0.51 -6.33 2.97
CA VAL A 9 -0.94 -6.53 2.86
C VAL A 9 -1.31 -6.52 1.38
N ILE A 10 -2.14 -7.49 0.97
CA ILE A 10 -2.63 -7.60 -0.41
C ILE A 10 -4.14 -7.75 -0.37
N ASP A 11 -4.85 -6.87 -1.05
CA ASP A 11 -6.26 -7.07 -1.33
C ASP A 11 -6.41 -8.09 -2.48
N THR A 12 -7.13 -9.19 -2.23
CA THR A 12 -7.26 -10.28 -3.21
C THR A 12 -8.11 -9.90 -4.42
N ARG A 13 -8.77 -8.73 -4.41
CA ARG A 13 -9.40 -8.17 -5.61
C ARG A 13 -8.38 -7.84 -6.71
N LEU A 14 -7.11 -7.62 -6.35
CA LEU A 14 -6.03 -7.35 -7.32
C LEU A 14 -5.82 -8.48 -8.32
N ALA A 15 -5.77 -9.72 -7.83
CA ALA A 15 -5.73 -10.92 -8.65
C ALA A 15 -5.98 -12.15 -7.79
N GLU A 16 -6.72 -13.11 -8.35
CA GLU A 16 -6.92 -14.42 -7.73
C GLU A 16 -5.61 -15.21 -7.66
N GLY A 17 -5.44 -15.98 -6.59
CA GLY A 17 -4.31 -16.90 -6.44
C GLY A 17 -2.99 -16.28 -5.99
N LEU A 18 -2.91 -14.95 -5.84
CA LEU A 18 -1.70 -14.29 -5.33
C LEU A 18 -1.31 -14.81 -3.93
N GLN A 19 -0.04 -15.16 -3.75
CA GLN A 19 0.51 -15.60 -2.47
C GLN A 19 1.30 -14.49 -1.76
N GLY A 20 1.79 -13.49 -2.49
CA GLY A 20 2.55 -12.39 -1.88
C GLY A 20 2.89 -11.28 -2.88
N TYR A 21 3.76 -10.38 -2.45
CA TYR A 21 4.36 -9.31 -3.27
C TYR A 21 5.77 -9.75 -3.68
N GLY A 22 6.24 -9.40 -4.88
CA GLY A 22 7.50 -9.87 -5.51
C GLY A 22 8.81 -9.44 -4.83
N GLY A 23 8.93 -9.60 -3.52
CA GLY A 23 10.10 -9.30 -2.69
C GLY A 23 10.40 -10.43 -1.69
N PRO A 24 11.34 -10.23 -0.74
CA PRO A 24 11.89 -11.28 0.12
C PRO A 24 10.88 -11.89 1.12
N SER A 25 9.68 -11.33 1.25
CA SER A 25 8.66 -11.74 2.24
C SER A 25 7.41 -12.39 1.60
N VAL A 26 7.56 -13.04 0.44
CA VAL A 26 6.44 -13.63 -0.33
C VAL A 26 5.52 -14.54 0.50
N GLY A 27 6.06 -15.29 1.47
CA GLY A 27 5.30 -16.29 2.23
C GLY A 27 4.46 -15.75 3.40
N ASP A 28 4.59 -14.48 3.75
CA ASP A 28 4.05 -13.91 5.00
C ASP A 28 3.02 -12.79 4.80
N ALA A 29 2.51 -12.63 3.58
CA ALA A 29 1.56 -11.59 3.24
C ALA A 29 0.20 -11.79 3.94
N ILE A 30 -0.33 -10.69 4.48
CA ILE A 30 -1.69 -10.60 5.00
C ILE A 30 -2.63 -10.41 3.81
N LYS A 31 -3.54 -11.36 3.61
CA LYS A 31 -4.54 -11.29 2.53
C LYS A 31 -5.85 -10.73 3.07
N VAL A 32 -6.38 -9.73 2.39
CA VAL A 32 -7.66 -9.09 2.74
C VAL A 32 -8.55 -8.99 1.51
N ASN A 33 -9.84 -8.71 1.69
CA ASN A 33 -10.80 -8.54 0.59
C ASN A 33 -12.02 -7.74 1.08
N ALA A 34 -13.03 -7.60 0.23
CA ALA A 34 -14.28 -6.89 0.55
C ALA A 34 -15.09 -7.48 1.71
N SER A 35 -14.82 -8.72 2.18
CA SER A 35 -15.45 -9.28 3.38
C SER A 35 -14.61 -9.10 4.64
N THR A 36 -13.37 -8.66 4.51
CA THR A 36 -12.44 -8.45 5.64
C THR A 36 -12.62 -7.03 6.20
N PRO A 37 -13.01 -6.85 7.48
CA PRO A 37 -13.05 -5.52 8.09
C PRO A 37 -11.64 -4.92 8.23
N MET A 38 -11.48 -3.62 7.97
CA MET A 38 -10.21 -2.92 8.14
C MET A 38 -9.63 -3.03 9.58
N PRO A 39 -10.44 -3.01 10.67
CA PRO A 39 -9.94 -3.34 12.01
C PRO A 39 -9.26 -4.71 12.11
N ASP A 40 -9.72 -5.69 11.35
CA ASP A 40 -9.17 -7.06 11.36
C ASP A 40 -7.83 -7.09 10.64
N MET A 41 -7.69 -6.37 9.53
CA MET A 41 -6.40 -6.12 8.88
C MET A 41 -5.41 -5.47 9.85
N MET A 42 -5.82 -4.43 10.58
CA MET A 42 -4.95 -3.76 11.56
C MET A 42 -4.50 -4.72 12.67
N ARG A 43 -5.38 -5.60 13.17
CA ARG A 43 -5.00 -6.65 14.14
C ARG A 43 -3.99 -7.63 13.56
N GLN A 44 -4.15 -8.04 12.29
CA GLN A 44 -3.21 -8.94 11.63
C GLN A 44 -1.83 -8.31 11.44
N ILE A 45 -1.76 -7.02 11.07
CA ILE A 45 -0.48 -6.28 10.97
C ILE A 45 0.19 -6.25 12.35
N LYS A 46 -0.56 -5.91 13.40
CA LYS A 46 -0.04 -5.86 14.76
C LYS A 46 0.43 -7.22 15.26
N ALA A 47 -0.19 -8.32 14.85
CA ALA A 47 0.25 -9.67 15.21
C ALA A 47 1.60 -10.06 14.58
N LYS A 48 2.06 -9.35 13.54
CA LYS A 48 3.39 -9.54 12.94
C LYS A 48 4.51 -8.79 13.67
N VAL A 49 4.17 -7.92 14.61
CA VAL A 49 5.11 -7.10 15.39
C VAL A 49 4.89 -7.26 16.90
N ASP A 50 5.88 -6.85 17.70
CA ASP A 50 5.89 -7.01 19.16
C ASP A 50 6.57 -5.79 19.78
N TYR A 51 5.89 -4.66 19.74
CA TYR A 51 6.42 -3.40 20.22
C TYR A 51 6.71 -3.44 21.74
N PRO A 52 7.84 -2.88 22.23
CA PRO A 52 8.86 -2.13 21.47
C PRO A 52 10.00 -3.00 20.90
N ARG A 53 9.95 -4.33 21.07
CA ARG A 53 11.03 -5.26 20.70
C ARG A 53 11.16 -5.44 19.19
N ILE A 54 10.02 -5.54 18.50
CA ILE A 54 9.92 -5.71 17.05
C ILE A 54 9.06 -4.57 16.49
N LYS A 55 9.62 -3.77 15.58
CA LYS A 55 8.96 -2.67 14.89
C LYS A 55 8.70 -3.00 13.42
N ILE A 56 7.81 -2.22 12.80
CA ILE A 56 7.60 -2.25 11.36
C ILE A 56 8.73 -1.48 10.69
N GLY A 57 9.56 -2.16 9.90
CA GLY A 57 10.56 -1.50 9.05
C GLY A 57 9.91 -0.91 7.80
N MET A 58 9.04 -1.70 7.15
CA MET A 58 8.26 -1.27 5.99
C MET A 58 6.91 -2.00 5.97
N LEU A 59 5.83 -1.26 5.75
CA LEU A 59 4.50 -1.78 5.45
C LEU A 59 4.17 -1.49 3.99
N ILE A 60 3.97 -2.53 3.18
CA ILE A 60 3.48 -2.41 1.81
C ILE A 60 2.01 -2.81 1.79
N ILE A 61 1.14 -1.93 1.28
CA ILE A 61 -0.27 -2.23 1.07
C ILE A 61 -0.55 -2.18 -0.43
N ALA A 62 -0.86 -3.33 -1.02
CA ALA A 62 -1.22 -3.47 -2.41
C ALA A 62 -2.73 -3.65 -2.56
N ALA A 63 -3.39 -2.74 -3.28
CA ALA A 63 -4.79 -2.87 -3.65
C ALA A 63 -5.10 -2.10 -4.96
N HIS A 64 -6.27 -2.32 -5.56
CA HIS A 64 -6.72 -1.45 -6.66
C HIS A 64 -6.93 -0.04 -6.12
N GLY A 65 -6.38 0.96 -6.81
CA GLY A 65 -6.77 2.33 -6.56
C GLY A 65 -8.06 2.65 -7.32
N TYR A 66 -8.90 3.52 -6.78
CA TYR A 66 -10.01 4.06 -7.57
C TYR A 66 -9.45 4.98 -8.65
N ALA A 67 -9.52 4.54 -9.90
CA ALA A 67 -9.30 5.39 -11.05
C ALA A 67 -10.66 5.89 -11.55
N GLU A 68 -10.76 7.16 -11.91
CA GLU A 68 -11.97 7.71 -12.53
C GLU A 68 -12.25 7.23 -13.96
N ARG A 69 -11.32 6.44 -14.50
CA ARG A 69 -11.59 5.53 -15.60
C ARG A 69 -11.11 4.17 -15.16
N GLY A 70 -12.00 3.37 -14.58
CA GLY A 70 -11.76 1.94 -14.53
C GLY A 70 -11.49 1.40 -15.94
N ALA A 71 -10.83 0.25 -16.06
CA ALA A 71 -10.67 -0.44 -17.34
C ALA A 71 -12.04 -0.79 -18.00
N ASP A 72 -13.11 -0.74 -17.21
CA ASP A 72 -14.51 -0.89 -17.59
C ASP A 72 -15.18 0.40 -18.09
N GLY A 73 -14.49 1.54 -18.07
CA GLY A 73 -15.02 2.85 -18.46
C GLY A 73 -15.99 3.47 -17.44
N VAL A 74 -16.12 2.88 -16.25
CA VAL A 74 -16.96 3.42 -15.16
C VAL A 74 -16.14 4.39 -14.32
N THR A 75 -16.73 5.55 -14.05
CA THR A 75 -16.16 6.55 -13.14
C THR A 75 -16.50 6.16 -11.71
N HIS A 76 -15.50 5.70 -10.95
CA HIS A 76 -15.65 5.47 -9.53
C HIS A 76 -15.62 6.79 -8.75
N ASP A 77 -16.39 6.84 -7.68
CA ASP A 77 -16.73 8.04 -6.91
C ASP A 77 -15.63 8.52 -5.96
N GLY A 78 -14.41 8.72 -6.47
CA GLY A 78 -13.33 9.37 -5.73
C GLY A 78 -11.99 8.65 -5.82
N PHE A 79 -11.04 9.15 -5.03
CA PHE A 79 -9.66 8.72 -4.99
C PHE A 79 -9.42 8.01 -3.66
N GLY A 80 -8.76 6.85 -3.71
CA GLY A 80 -8.63 5.93 -2.58
C GLY A 80 -8.18 4.54 -3.06
N MET A 81 -8.36 3.51 -2.24
CA MET A 81 -8.04 2.13 -2.62
C MET A 81 -9.18 1.18 -2.26
N GLN A 82 -9.46 0.20 -3.11
CA GLN A 82 -10.31 -0.96 -2.81
C GLN A 82 -9.58 -1.88 -1.83
N LEU A 83 -9.58 -1.51 -0.55
CA LEU A 83 -8.88 -2.21 0.52
C LEU A 83 -9.85 -2.56 1.64
N CYS A 84 -9.98 -3.86 1.96
CA CYS A 84 -10.94 -4.33 2.98
C CYS A 84 -12.40 -3.99 2.61
N ARG A 85 -13.33 -4.22 3.54
CA ARG A 85 -14.77 -3.96 3.37
C ARG A 85 -15.10 -2.48 3.28
N GLU A 86 -14.40 -1.65 4.04
CA GLU A 86 -14.68 -0.21 4.16
C GLU A 86 -14.09 0.59 3.00
N ASP A 87 -13.23 -0.03 2.18
CA ASP A 87 -12.31 0.63 1.26
C ASP A 87 -11.41 1.65 1.99
N LEU A 88 -10.33 2.10 1.37
CA LEU A 88 -9.41 3.10 1.94
C LEU A 88 -9.71 4.47 1.33
N ASP A 89 -10.36 5.31 2.12
CA ASP A 89 -10.73 6.69 1.79
C ASP A 89 -10.60 7.60 3.02
N MET A 90 -11.05 8.85 2.91
CA MET A 90 -11.02 9.80 4.03
C MET A 90 -11.95 9.43 5.20
N ASN A 91 -12.97 8.60 4.98
CA ASN A 91 -13.87 8.14 6.03
C ASN A 91 -13.25 7.00 6.84
N SER A 92 -12.50 6.10 6.19
CA SER A 92 -11.87 4.93 6.83
C SER A 92 -10.43 5.16 7.29
N VAL A 93 -9.77 6.25 6.85
CA VAL A 93 -8.37 6.54 7.18
C VAL A 93 -8.03 6.49 8.68
N HIS A 94 -9.01 6.80 9.54
CA HIS A 94 -8.84 6.81 11.00
C HIS A 94 -8.38 5.46 11.57
N TYR A 95 -8.64 4.33 10.90
CA TYR A 95 -8.16 3.01 11.33
C TYR A 95 -6.63 2.92 11.41
N PHE A 96 -5.90 3.72 10.64
CA PHE A 96 -4.43 3.73 10.65
C PHE A 96 -3.84 4.24 11.97
N ARG A 97 -4.63 4.92 12.83
CA ARG A 97 -4.20 5.26 14.20
C ARG A 97 -3.80 4.02 15.01
N ALA A 98 -4.32 2.84 14.68
CA ALA A 98 -3.92 1.59 15.31
C ALA A 98 -2.43 1.25 15.17
N LEU A 99 -1.73 1.89 14.22
CA LEU A 99 -0.30 1.70 13.93
C LEU A 99 0.57 2.88 14.42
N GLU A 100 0.01 3.80 15.20
CA GLU A 100 0.75 4.94 15.77
C GLU A 100 2.01 4.45 16.53
N GLY A 101 3.18 4.97 16.13
CA GLY A 101 4.46 4.68 16.78
C GLY A 101 5.01 3.26 16.56
N GLN A 102 4.37 2.45 15.72
CA GLN A 102 4.79 1.06 15.44
C GLN A 102 5.96 0.96 14.45
N PHE A 103 6.23 2.04 13.70
CA PHE A 103 7.29 2.08 12.70
C PHE A 103 8.66 2.37 13.32
N GLU A 104 9.69 1.78 12.71
CA GLU A 104 11.08 2.08 13.04
C GLU A 104 11.45 3.51 12.66
N SER A 105 11.13 3.89 11.42
CA SER A 105 11.45 5.19 10.84
C SER A 105 10.26 6.13 10.84
N ARG A 106 10.52 7.41 11.10
CA ARG A 106 9.55 8.51 10.92
C ARG A 106 9.56 9.07 9.50
N ASP A 107 10.65 8.87 8.76
CA ASP A 107 10.86 9.46 7.44
C ASP A 107 10.12 8.67 6.35
N LEU A 108 10.10 7.34 6.48
CA LEU A 108 9.41 6.45 5.56
C LEU A 108 9.22 5.08 6.21
N GLY A 109 7.98 4.61 6.21
CA GLY A 109 7.65 3.28 6.73
C GLY A 109 6.47 2.63 6.02
N LEU A 110 5.72 3.36 5.20
CA LEU A 110 4.52 2.86 4.56
C LEU A 110 4.54 3.15 3.05
N THR A 111 4.26 2.11 2.26
CA THR A 111 4.12 2.19 0.80
C THR A 111 2.70 1.80 0.42
N LEU A 112 1.97 2.72 -0.21
CA LEU A 112 0.68 2.43 -0.84
C LEU A 112 0.91 2.13 -2.31
N VAL A 113 0.62 0.88 -2.68
CA VAL A 113 0.75 0.38 -4.05
C VAL A 113 -0.66 0.23 -4.61
N GLY A 114 -1.07 1.19 -5.42
CA GLY A 114 -2.36 1.20 -6.07
C GLY A 114 -2.44 2.29 -7.12
N CYS A 115 -3.47 2.20 -7.96
CA CYS A 115 -3.73 3.11 -9.06
C CYS A 115 -3.98 4.55 -8.57
N GLY A 116 -3.05 5.48 -8.84
CA GLY A 116 -3.28 6.92 -8.61
C GLY A 116 -3.56 7.34 -7.17
N VAL A 117 -3.08 6.58 -6.18
CA VAL A 117 -3.41 6.78 -4.76
C VAL A 117 -3.01 8.17 -4.25
N ALA A 118 -1.94 8.77 -4.77
CA ALA A 118 -1.50 10.11 -4.41
C ALA A 118 -2.14 11.22 -5.25
N ARG A 119 -3.07 10.90 -6.15
CA ARG A 119 -3.61 11.87 -7.11
C ARG A 119 -4.65 12.78 -6.45
N GLN A 120 -4.54 14.07 -6.73
CA GLN A 120 -5.43 15.12 -6.25
C GLN A 120 -5.93 15.91 -7.47
N GLU A 121 -7.09 15.55 -8.00
CA GLU A 121 -7.66 16.24 -9.16
C GLU A 121 -9.18 16.40 -9.02
N ARG A 122 -9.73 17.39 -9.74
CA ARG A 122 -11.18 17.55 -9.88
C ARG A 122 -11.58 16.91 -11.18
N VAL A 123 -12.58 16.07 -11.14
CA VAL A 123 -13.00 15.35 -12.33
C VAL A 123 -14.50 15.23 -12.37
N LYS A 124 -14.96 15.18 -13.61
CA LYS A 124 -16.37 15.21 -13.96
C LYS A 124 -16.89 13.79 -14.00
N THR A 125 -17.78 13.47 -13.08
CA THR A 125 -18.53 12.22 -13.03
C THR A 125 -19.94 12.43 -13.61
N ARG A 126 -20.74 11.36 -13.65
CA ARG A 126 -22.16 11.42 -14.05
C ARG A 126 -22.97 12.36 -13.16
N ASP A 127 -22.59 12.49 -11.88
CA ASP A 127 -23.35 13.22 -10.87
C ASP A 127 -22.76 14.62 -10.55
N GLY A 128 -21.72 15.06 -11.26
CA GLY A 128 -21.13 16.39 -11.08
C GLY A 128 -19.60 16.39 -11.08
N ILE A 129 -18.99 17.40 -10.47
CA ILE A 129 -17.54 17.47 -10.27
C ILE A 129 -17.22 16.87 -8.90
N LYS A 130 -16.45 15.78 -8.87
CA LYS A 130 -15.89 15.21 -7.64
C LYS A 130 -14.43 15.63 -7.49
N MET A 131 -13.96 15.69 -6.24
CA MET A 131 -12.58 16.01 -5.90
C MET A 131 -11.88 14.76 -5.40
N GLY A 132 -10.71 14.48 -5.95
CA GLY A 132 -9.79 13.49 -5.43
C GLY A 132 -9.01 13.99 -4.26
N PHE A 133 -8.91 13.15 -3.23
CA PHE A 133 -8.25 13.46 -1.98
C PHE A 133 -6.98 12.65 -1.76
N GLY A 134 -6.32 12.14 -2.80
CA GLY A 134 -5.18 11.23 -2.66
C GLY A 134 -4.02 11.81 -1.84
N GLU A 135 -3.66 13.07 -2.09
CA GLU A 135 -2.63 13.76 -1.28
C GLU A 135 -3.09 13.95 0.18
N SER A 136 -4.36 14.29 0.37
CA SER A 136 -4.95 14.48 1.71
C SER A 136 -5.01 13.17 2.49
N LEU A 137 -5.35 12.08 1.83
CA LEU A 137 -5.41 10.72 2.35
C LEU A 137 -4.01 10.26 2.79
N CYS A 138 -3.01 10.37 1.91
CA CYS A 138 -1.64 10.00 2.25
C CYS A 138 -1.08 10.82 3.42
N THR A 139 -1.39 12.12 3.45
CA THR A 139 -1.01 13.01 4.56
C THR A 139 -1.70 12.64 5.87
N ALA A 140 -2.99 12.28 5.83
CA ALA A 140 -3.73 11.83 7.00
C ALA A 140 -3.16 10.51 7.55
N ILE A 141 -2.83 9.55 6.68
CA ILE A 141 -2.18 8.30 7.09
C ILE A 141 -0.81 8.59 7.73
N ALA A 142 0.01 9.44 7.12
CA ALA A 142 1.33 9.79 7.65
C ALA A 142 1.23 10.40 9.06
N ARG A 143 0.26 11.28 9.28
CA ARG A 143 -0.03 11.87 10.60
C ARG A 143 -0.49 10.85 11.62
N LEU A 144 -1.41 9.96 11.26
CA LEU A 144 -1.99 8.97 12.18
C LEU A 144 -0.99 7.88 12.58
N THR A 145 -0.07 7.53 11.68
CA THR A 145 0.94 6.47 11.89
C THR A 145 2.26 6.98 12.45
N LEU A 146 2.52 8.29 12.33
CA LEU A 146 3.79 8.95 12.63
C LEU A 146 4.98 8.45 11.78
N THR A 147 4.71 7.99 10.56
CA THR A 147 5.74 7.63 9.56
C THR A 147 5.44 8.23 8.20
N GLY A 148 6.45 8.30 7.32
CA GLY A 148 6.26 8.72 5.95
C GLY A 148 5.51 7.69 5.12
N VAL A 149 4.61 8.19 4.26
CA VAL A 149 3.83 7.40 3.30
C VAL A 149 4.33 7.71 1.89
N VAL A 150 4.69 6.68 1.12
CA VAL A 150 5.02 6.83 -0.30
C VAL A 150 3.91 6.28 -1.18
N ALA A 151 3.54 7.07 -2.20
CA ALA A 151 2.49 6.73 -3.16
C ALA A 151 2.70 7.48 -4.48
N SER A 152 2.14 6.95 -5.57
CA SER A 152 2.20 7.57 -6.91
C SER A 152 0.89 8.26 -7.31
N THR A 153 1.01 9.31 -8.14
CA THR A 153 -0.12 10.00 -8.77
C THR A 153 -0.75 9.25 -9.93
N ASP A 154 -0.06 8.26 -10.51
CA ASP A 154 -0.51 7.61 -11.74
C ASP A 154 -0.82 6.13 -11.52
N LEU A 155 -1.54 5.57 -12.49
CA LEU A 155 -1.91 4.16 -12.52
C LEU A 155 -0.65 3.30 -12.52
N GLN A 156 -0.61 2.27 -11.69
CA GLN A 156 0.48 1.30 -11.72
C GLN A 156 0.04 0.13 -12.58
N GLN A 157 0.79 -0.17 -13.65
CA GLN A 157 0.62 -1.40 -14.41
C GLN A 157 1.21 -2.56 -13.62
N GLY A 158 0.44 -3.05 -12.65
CA GLY A 158 0.80 -4.27 -11.92
C GLY A 158 0.59 -5.50 -12.80
N PHE A 159 1.43 -6.52 -12.62
CA PHE A 159 1.31 -7.80 -13.29
C PHE A 159 1.36 -8.94 -12.26
N SER A 160 0.58 -10.00 -12.53
CA SER A 160 0.74 -11.27 -11.82
C SER A 160 2.00 -11.95 -12.35
N GLY A 161 2.98 -12.13 -11.47
CA GLY A 161 4.22 -12.83 -11.77
C GLY A 161 4.37 -14.12 -10.95
N THR A 162 5.49 -14.80 -11.16
CA THR A 162 5.87 -15.98 -10.38
C THR A 162 7.30 -15.80 -9.88
N VAL A 163 7.50 -15.92 -8.58
CA VAL A 163 8.84 -15.97 -7.97
C VAL A 163 9.20 -17.42 -7.70
N ARG A 164 10.33 -17.85 -8.26
CA ARG A 164 10.96 -19.14 -7.93
C ARG A 164 11.69 -19.00 -6.62
N ARG A 165 11.29 -19.79 -5.63
CA ARG A 165 11.97 -19.88 -4.34
C ARG A 165 12.45 -21.29 -4.08
N ARG A 166 13.59 -21.41 -3.41
CA ARG A 166 14.03 -22.68 -2.85
C ARG A 166 13.45 -22.84 -1.45
N VAL A 167 12.66 -23.88 -1.23
CA VAL A 167 12.11 -24.25 0.09
C VAL A 167 12.69 -25.61 0.46
N GLY A 168 13.69 -25.60 1.34
CA GLY A 168 14.48 -26.80 1.63
C GLY A 168 15.21 -27.32 0.37
N ALA A 169 14.92 -28.57 -0.02
CA ALA A 169 15.48 -29.19 -1.21
C ALA A 169 14.70 -28.88 -2.51
N SER A 170 13.47 -28.35 -2.40
CA SER A 170 12.56 -28.14 -3.53
C SER A 170 12.63 -26.71 -4.07
N ILE A 171 12.30 -26.54 -5.35
CA ILE A 171 12.05 -25.24 -5.98
C ILE A 171 10.54 -25.12 -6.15
N GLU A 172 9.96 -24.05 -5.62
CA GLU A 172 8.54 -23.74 -5.70
C GLU A 172 8.33 -22.46 -6.51
N ASP A 173 7.38 -22.52 -7.45
CA ASP A 173 6.86 -21.37 -8.18
C ASP A 173 5.74 -20.74 -7.32
N THR A 174 5.97 -19.52 -6.81
CA THR A 174 4.98 -18.81 -6.00
C THR A 174 4.39 -17.62 -6.76
N PRO A 175 3.08 -17.56 -6.99
CA PRO A 175 2.46 -16.44 -7.68
C PRO A 175 2.50 -15.18 -6.81
N VAL A 176 2.96 -14.07 -7.39
CA VAL A 176 3.16 -12.79 -6.69
C VAL A 176 2.58 -11.62 -7.47
N PHE A 177 2.25 -10.56 -6.75
CA PHE A 177 2.01 -9.27 -7.35
C PHE A 177 3.35 -8.54 -7.55
N ASP A 178 3.63 -8.16 -8.78
CA ASP A 178 4.69 -7.22 -9.11
C ASP A 178 4.03 -5.91 -9.58
N PRO A 179 4.16 -4.79 -8.85
CA PRO A 179 3.60 -3.53 -9.31
C PRO A 179 4.31 -2.95 -10.53
N GLY A 180 5.39 -3.58 -10.99
CA GLY A 180 6.21 -3.09 -12.08
C GLY A 180 7.00 -1.85 -11.67
N SER A 181 7.29 -1.02 -12.67
CA SER A 181 7.94 0.27 -12.44
C SER A 181 6.93 1.29 -11.94
N TRP A 182 7.34 2.13 -11.01
CA TRP A 182 6.52 3.27 -10.59
C TRP A 182 6.22 4.19 -11.76
N GLU A 183 4.96 4.29 -12.15
CA GLU A 183 4.49 5.30 -13.11
C GLU A 183 4.22 6.63 -12.42
N GLY A 184 4.26 7.74 -13.15
CA GLY A 184 3.91 9.08 -12.65
C GLY A 184 4.88 9.71 -11.65
N ALA A 185 4.40 10.74 -10.96
CA ALA A 185 5.16 11.37 -9.89
C ALA A 185 4.94 10.60 -8.58
N VAL A 186 6.04 10.20 -7.96
CA VAL A 186 6.00 9.53 -6.65
C VAL A 186 6.39 10.52 -5.56
N TYR A 187 5.59 10.56 -4.50
CA TYR A 187 5.78 11.48 -3.38
C TYR A 187 5.88 10.73 -2.07
N ILE A 188 6.64 11.30 -1.14
CA ILE A 188 6.66 10.95 0.28
C ILE A 188 5.88 12.03 1.03
N PHE A 189 4.85 11.62 1.74
CA PHE A 189 4.02 12.44 2.62
C PHE A 189 4.49 12.21 4.06
N THR A 190 4.96 13.26 4.73
CA THR A 190 5.54 13.16 6.07
C THR A 190 4.53 13.55 7.15
N PRO A 191 4.72 13.10 8.41
CA PRO A 191 3.77 13.39 9.50
C PRO A 191 3.57 14.88 9.80
N ASP A 192 4.55 15.73 9.48
CA ASP A 192 4.44 17.19 9.59
C ASP A 192 3.54 17.82 8.50
N GLY A 193 3.13 17.05 7.50
CA GLY A 193 2.34 17.49 6.35
C GLY A 193 3.17 17.92 5.14
N ALA A 194 4.50 17.78 5.17
CA ALA A 194 5.30 18.06 3.99
C ALA A 194 5.11 16.97 2.91
N LYS A 195 5.16 17.40 1.66
CA LYS A 195 5.14 16.56 0.46
C LYS A 195 6.48 16.69 -0.25
N LYS A 196 7.23 15.60 -0.38
CA LYS A 196 8.55 15.57 -1.01
C LYS A 196 8.53 14.62 -2.19
N LYS A 197 9.15 14.97 -3.31
CA LYS A 197 9.32 14.04 -4.42
C LYS A 197 10.21 12.87 -3.97
N ALA A 198 9.79 11.64 -4.21
CA ALA A 198 10.60 10.48 -3.88
C ALA A 198 11.89 10.46 -4.73
N PRO A 199 13.06 10.17 -4.14
CA PRO A 199 14.29 10.10 -4.89
C PRO A 199 14.26 8.89 -5.84
N PRO A 200 14.85 8.98 -7.06
CA PRO A 200 14.76 7.92 -8.07
C PRO A 200 15.21 6.53 -7.59
N GLY A 201 16.19 6.46 -6.68
CA GLY A 201 16.73 5.19 -6.15
C GLY A 201 15.89 4.53 -5.05
N LEU A 202 14.95 5.25 -4.42
CA LEU A 202 14.07 4.69 -3.39
C LEU A 202 13.08 3.68 -4.00
N LEU A 203 12.59 3.99 -5.19
CA LEU A 203 11.59 3.23 -5.91
C LEU A 203 12.09 1.84 -6.30
N ALA A 204 13.34 1.76 -6.76
CA ALA A 204 13.99 0.50 -7.07
C ALA A 204 14.17 -0.40 -5.83
N ARG A 205 14.39 0.20 -4.65
CA ARG A 205 14.57 -0.53 -3.38
C ARG A 205 13.27 -1.07 -2.81
N LEU A 206 12.16 -0.36 -2.97
CA LEU A 206 10.83 -0.78 -2.52
C LEU A 206 10.25 -1.94 -3.35
N VAL A 207 10.58 -2.00 -4.64
CA VAL A 207 10.11 -3.06 -5.55
C VAL A 207 11.00 -4.31 -5.47
N LYS A 208 12.33 -4.14 -5.49
CA LYS A 208 13.26 -5.29 -5.49
C LYS A 208 13.48 -5.92 -4.13
N GLY A 209 12.86 -5.39 -3.08
CA GLY A 209 12.99 -5.86 -1.70
C GLY A 209 14.43 -6.24 -1.37
N SER A 210 15.34 -5.29 -1.46
CA SER A 210 16.76 -5.59 -1.23
C SER A 210 17.08 -5.53 0.26
N PRO A 211 17.91 -6.48 0.76
CA PRO A 211 18.50 -6.46 2.10
C PRO A 211 19.43 -5.26 2.30
#